data_AF-A0A835TQI5-F1
#
_entry.id   AF-A0A835TQI5-F1
#
_cell.length_a   1.000
_cell.length_b   1.000
_cell.length_c   1.000
_cell.angle_alpha   90.00
_cell.angle_beta   90.00
_cell.angle_gamma   90.00
#
_symmetry.space_group_name_H-M   'P 1'
#
loop_
_entity.id
_entity.type
_entity.pdbx_description
1 polymer ?
#
loop_
_entity_poly.entity_id
_entity_poly.type
_entity_poly.pdbx_seq_one_letter_code
_entity_poly.pdbx_strand_id
1 'polypeptide(L)'
;MGPPVFIKKPVDQIGVSGGVASFVCQATGDPKPRVTWNKKGKKVNSQRFETIEFDESAGAVLRIQPLRTPRDENIYECVAQNPHGEVTVHAKLTVLRGSEPILQRAEQNWCVTPQCAAEN
;
A
#
# COMPACT_ATOMS: atom_id res chain seq x y z
N MET A 1 -26.11 -21.39 -0.42
CA MET A 1 -24.94 -21.71 -1.26
C MET A 1 -24.94 -20.88 -2.52
N GLY A 2 -23.85 -20.17 -2.80
CA GLY A 2 -23.75 -19.26 -3.93
C GLY A 2 -22.31 -18.79 -4.19
N PRO A 3 -22.03 -18.27 -5.40
CA PRO A 3 -20.72 -17.75 -5.76
C PRO A 3 -20.38 -16.52 -4.91
N PRO A 4 -19.10 -16.11 -4.86
CA PRO A 4 -18.69 -14.98 -4.06
C PRO A 4 -19.24 -13.66 -4.62
N VAL A 5 -19.59 -12.73 -3.73
CA VAL A 5 -20.07 -11.39 -4.07
C VAL A 5 -19.32 -10.36 -3.22
N PHE A 6 -18.77 -9.33 -3.86
CA PHE A 6 -18.08 -8.26 -3.15
C PHE A 6 -19.05 -7.41 -2.31
N ILE A 7 -18.77 -7.31 -1.02
CA ILE A 7 -19.40 -6.37 -0.09
C ILE A 7 -18.66 -5.03 -0.11
N LYS A 8 -17.31 -5.09 -0.14
CA LYS A 8 -16.46 -3.91 -0.30
C LYS A 8 -15.46 -4.14 -1.41
N LYS A 9 -15.45 -3.20 -2.35
CA LYS A 9 -14.49 -3.14 -3.44
C LYS A 9 -13.37 -2.16 -3.07
N PRO A 10 -12.11 -2.47 -3.42
CA PRO A 10 -11.04 -1.52 -3.25
C PRO A 10 -11.21 -0.32 -4.17
N VAL A 11 -10.66 0.81 -3.75
CA VAL A 11 -10.71 2.07 -4.48
C VAL A 11 -9.30 2.46 -4.92
N ASP A 12 -9.22 3.19 -6.03
CA ASP A 12 -7.96 3.75 -6.52
C ASP A 12 -7.33 4.68 -5.46
N GLN A 13 -6.00 4.67 -5.37
CA GLN A 13 -5.26 5.46 -4.39
C GLN A 13 -4.13 6.25 -5.03
N ILE A 14 -3.89 7.42 -4.45
CA ILE A 14 -2.71 8.25 -4.71
C ILE A 14 -1.94 8.34 -3.39
N GLY A 15 -0.74 7.78 -3.36
CA GLY A 15 0.17 7.83 -2.22
C GLY A 15 1.39 8.67 -2.52
N VAL A 16 2.22 8.87 -1.49
CA VAL A 16 3.51 9.57 -1.60
C VAL A 16 4.64 8.57 -1.30
N SER A 17 5.74 8.65 -2.04
CA SER A 17 6.93 7.83 -1.82
C SER A 17 7.40 7.95 -0.36
N GLY A 18 7.71 6.81 0.27
CA GLY A 18 8.02 6.71 1.70
C GLY A 18 6.79 6.52 2.60
N GLY A 19 5.59 6.87 2.11
CA GLY A 19 4.32 6.73 2.83
C GLY A 19 3.73 5.31 2.77
N VAL A 20 2.41 5.24 2.96
CA VAL A 20 1.63 4.00 3.04
C VAL A 20 0.41 4.06 2.12
N ALA A 21 0.08 2.95 1.47
CA ALA A 21 -1.23 2.72 0.84
C ALA A 21 -1.87 1.46 1.41
N SER A 22 -3.21 1.46 1.53
CA SER A 22 -3.97 0.36 2.12
C SER A 22 -5.25 0.09 1.34
N PHE A 23 -5.31 -1.00 0.59
CA PHE A 23 -6.52 -1.39 -0.15
C PHE A 23 -7.36 -2.37 0.66
N VAL A 24 -8.67 -2.14 0.73
CA VAL A 24 -9.61 -2.98 1.48
C VAL A 24 -10.50 -3.73 0.50
N CYS A 25 -10.64 -5.03 0.70
CA CYS A 25 -11.54 -5.88 -0.07
C CYS A 25 -12.30 -6.83 0.85
N GLN A 26 -13.58 -7.05 0.59
CA GLN A 26 -14.43 -7.91 1.40
C GLN A 26 -15.47 -8.58 0.52
N ALA A 27 -15.67 -9.89 0.70
CA ALA A 27 -16.61 -10.67 -0.10
C ALA A 27 -17.39 -11.68 0.74
N THR A 28 -18.67 -11.83 0.45
CA THR A 28 -19.51 -12.89 1.05
C THR A 28 -19.71 -14.02 0.04
N GLY A 29 -20.13 -15.18 0.53
CA GLY A 29 -20.39 -16.37 -0.26
C GLY A 29 -20.62 -17.57 0.65
N ASP A 30 -21.23 -18.61 0.11
CA ASP A 30 -21.49 -19.85 0.84
C ASP A 30 -21.14 -21.04 -0.07
N PRO A 31 -20.01 -21.74 0.16
CA PRO A 31 -19.07 -21.59 1.28
C PRO A 31 -18.33 -20.23 1.32
N LYS A 32 -17.86 -19.86 2.52
CA LYS A 32 -17.09 -18.62 2.76
C LYS A 32 -15.94 -18.52 1.75
N PRO A 33 -15.83 -17.41 0.98
CA PRO A 33 -14.78 -17.28 -0.01
C PRO A 33 -13.43 -17.02 0.66
N ARG A 34 -12.36 -17.34 -0.08
CA ARG A 34 -11.01 -16.91 0.26
C ARG A 34 -10.68 -15.66 -0.55
N VAL A 35 -10.17 -14.63 0.10
CA VAL A 35 -9.74 -13.39 -0.56
C VAL A 35 -8.22 -13.37 -0.70
N THR A 36 -7.74 -12.99 -1.88
CA THR A 36 -6.32 -12.87 -2.18
C THR A 36 -6.01 -11.61 -2.97
N TRP A 37 -4.79 -11.10 -2.80
CA TRP A 37 -4.27 -9.94 -3.51
C TRP A 37 -3.20 -10.34 -4.52
N ASN A 38 -3.35 -9.86 -5.75
CA ASN A 38 -2.42 -10.05 -6.84
C ASN A 38 -1.95 -8.72 -7.42
N LYS A 39 -0.76 -8.73 -8.01
CA LYS A 39 -0.15 -7.64 -8.78
C LYS A 39 0.31 -8.23 -10.11
N LYS A 40 -0.24 -7.76 -11.22
CA LYS A 40 0.02 -8.31 -12.57
C LYS A 40 -0.25 -9.82 -12.66
N GLY A 41 -1.35 -10.29 -12.08
CA GLY A 41 -1.70 -11.72 -12.05
C GLY A 41 -0.79 -12.61 -11.17
N LYS A 42 0.17 -12.03 -10.43
CA LYS A 42 1.02 -12.76 -9.48
C LYS A 42 0.69 -12.36 -8.05
N LYS A 43 0.64 -13.32 -7.13
CA LYS A 43 0.46 -13.06 -5.70
C LYS A 43 1.49 -12.04 -5.22
N VAL A 44 1.04 -11.03 -4.48
CA VAL A 44 1.96 -10.06 -3.90
C VAL A 44 2.82 -10.77 -2.85
N ASN A 45 4.13 -10.82 -3.08
CA ASN A 45 5.08 -11.49 -2.20
C ASN A 45 6.34 -10.64 -2.05
N SER A 46 6.36 -9.80 -1.02
CA SER A 46 7.52 -9.01 -0.62
C SER A 46 7.29 -8.50 0.80
N GLN A 47 8.36 -8.35 1.60
CA GLN A 47 8.30 -7.89 2.99
C GLN A 47 7.56 -6.54 3.18
N ARG A 48 7.43 -5.73 2.13
CA ARG A 48 6.70 -4.44 2.16
C ARG A 48 5.20 -4.56 1.93
N PHE A 49 4.74 -5.72 1.46
CA PHE A 49 3.35 -6.00 1.12
C PHE A 49 2.81 -6.94 2.18
N GLU A 50 1.95 -6.41 3.03
CA GLU A 50 1.30 -7.14 4.11
C GLU A 50 -0.16 -7.36 3.74
N THR A 51 -0.64 -8.60 3.89
CA THR A 51 -2.05 -8.93 3.73
C THR A 51 -2.62 -9.29 5.09
N ILE A 52 -3.65 -8.56 5.52
CA ILE A 52 -4.29 -8.72 6.83
C ILE A 52 -5.72 -9.20 6.59
N GLU A 53 -6.02 -10.43 7.01
CA GLU A 53 -7.35 -11.04 6.87
C GLU A 53 -8.26 -10.67 8.06
N PHE A 54 -9.57 -10.48 7.83
CA PHE A 54 -10.56 -10.20 8.87
C PHE A 54 -11.88 -10.97 8.63
N ASP A 55 -12.51 -11.44 9.72
CA ASP A 55 -13.09 -12.80 9.70
C ASP A 55 -14.61 -12.90 9.45
N GLU A 56 -15.38 -11.81 9.54
CA GLU A 56 -16.85 -11.94 9.44
C GLU A 56 -17.38 -12.17 8.01
N SER A 57 -16.63 -11.78 6.98
CA SER A 57 -17.09 -11.90 5.58
C SER A 57 -15.92 -11.88 4.62
N ALA A 58 -14.94 -12.77 4.85
CA ALA A 58 -13.73 -12.92 4.05
C ALA A 58 -13.13 -11.57 3.63
N GLY A 59 -12.72 -10.79 4.62
CA GLY A 59 -12.09 -9.50 4.41
C GLY A 59 -10.58 -9.64 4.31
N ALA A 60 -9.96 -8.85 3.44
CA ALA A 60 -8.51 -8.71 3.40
C ALA A 60 -8.08 -7.27 3.09
N VAL A 61 -7.08 -6.79 3.83
CA VAL A 61 -6.41 -5.51 3.59
C VAL A 61 -5.04 -5.75 3.00
N LEU A 62 -4.73 -5.13 1.86
CA LEU A 62 -3.38 -5.07 1.31
C LEU A 62 -2.74 -3.75 1.75
N ARG A 63 -1.75 -3.83 2.65
CA ARG A 63 -0.95 -2.70 3.09
C ARG A 63 0.40 -2.71 2.38
N ILE A 64 0.81 -1.56 1.86
CA ILE A 64 2.09 -1.37 1.16
C ILE A 64 2.89 -0.27 1.86
N GLN A 65 4.03 -0.63 2.46
CA GLN A 65 4.90 0.31 3.16
C GLN A 65 6.38 -0.12 3.16
N PRO A 66 7.34 0.79 2.96
CA PRO A 66 7.16 2.14 2.43
C PRO A 66 6.83 2.11 0.93
N LEU A 67 6.02 3.06 0.47
CA LEU A 67 5.71 3.25 -0.96
C LEU A 67 6.95 3.66 -1.77
N ARG A 68 7.07 3.12 -2.99
CA ARG A 68 8.17 3.38 -3.92
C ARG A 68 7.65 3.68 -5.32
N THR A 69 7.93 4.88 -5.84
CA THR A 69 7.72 5.22 -7.25
C THR A 69 8.95 4.85 -8.09
N PRO A 70 8.80 4.31 -9.32
CA PRO A 70 7.55 3.87 -9.96
C PRO A 70 7.20 2.40 -9.66
N ARG A 71 7.97 1.71 -8.79
CA ARG A 71 7.88 0.25 -8.61
C ARG A 71 6.52 -0.23 -8.08
N ASP A 72 5.89 0.54 -7.22
CA ASP A 72 4.61 0.18 -6.60
C ASP A 72 3.41 0.67 -7.41
N GLU A 73 3.62 1.56 -8.38
CA GLU A 73 2.57 2.03 -9.28
C GLU A 73 2.08 0.87 -10.14
N ASN A 74 0.85 0.44 -9.87
CA ASN A 74 0.26 -0.72 -10.53
C ASN A 74 -1.24 -0.79 -10.34
N ILE A 75 -1.85 -1.72 -11.07
CA ILE A 75 -3.21 -2.17 -10.80
C ILE A 75 -3.09 -3.41 -9.90
N TYR A 76 -3.70 -3.33 -8.73
CA TYR A 76 -3.80 -4.41 -7.77
C TYR A 76 -5.16 -5.09 -7.93
N GLU A 77 -5.15 -6.41 -7.85
CA GLU A 77 -6.30 -7.28 -8.09
C GLU A 77 -6.70 -7.93 -6.77
N CYS A 78 -7.94 -7.73 -6.34
CA CYS A 78 -8.54 -8.52 -5.28
C CYS A 78 -9.37 -9.64 -5.91
N VAL A 79 -9.04 -10.88 -5.59
CA VAL A 79 -9.73 -12.09 -6.06
C VAL A 79 -10.42 -12.74 -4.87
N ALA A 80 -11.74 -12.94 -4.97
CA ALA A 80 -12.53 -13.70 -4.02
C ALA A 80 -13.02 -14.99 -4.66
N GLN A 81 -12.70 -16.14 -4.07
CA GLN A 81 -12.95 -17.45 -4.67
C GLN A 81 -13.58 -18.42 -3.67
N ASN A 82 -14.58 -19.16 -4.11
CA ASN A 82 -15.12 -20.34 -3.43
C ASN A 82 -15.40 -21.47 -4.45
N PRO A 83 -15.83 -22.67 -4.03
CA PRO A 83 -16.13 -23.77 -4.97
C PRO A 83 -17.21 -23.48 -6.02
N HIS A 84 -18.02 -22.44 -5.84
CA HIS A 84 -19.10 -22.06 -6.75
C HIS A 84 -18.71 -20.96 -7.73
N GLY A 85 -17.54 -20.33 -7.57
CA GLY A 85 -17.07 -19.33 -8.50
C GLY A 85 -15.94 -18.44 -7.98
N GLU A 86 -15.55 -17.53 -8.84
CA GLU A 86 -14.50 -16.54 -8.60
C GLU A 86 -14.97 -15.18 -9.11
N VAL A 87 -14.69 -14.13 -8.33
CA VAL A 87 -14.92 -12.74 -8.73
C VAL A 87 -13.66 -11.93 -8.47
N THR A 88 -13.37 -10.99 -9.37
CA THR A 88 -12.16 -10.17 -9.34
C THR A 88 -12.51 -8.70 -9.46
N VAL A 89 -11.83 -7.86 -8.69
CA VAL A 89 -11.95 -6.40 -8.74
C VAL A 89 -10.56 -5.75 -8.70
N HIS A 90 -10.43 -4.60 -9.36
CA HIS A 90 -9.16 -3.92 -9.59
C HIS A 90 -9.13 -2.58 -8.87
N ALA A 91 -7.96 -2.17 -8.42
CA ALA A 91 -7.70 -0.81 -7.93
C ALA A 91 -6.30 -0.33 -8.36
N LYS A 92 -6.20 0.92 -8.81
CA LYS A 92 -4.96 1.53 -9.27
C LYS A 92 -4.25 2.25 -8.12
N LEU A 93 -2.94 2.05 -8.01
CA LEU A 93 -2.05 2.85 -7.16
C LEU A 93 -1.21 3.79 -8.02
N THR A 94 -1.27 5.08 -7.70
CA THR A 94 -0.34 6.10 -8.19
C THR A 94 0.53 6.58 -7.03
N VAL A 95 1.83 6.76 -7.24
CA VAL A 95 2.76 7.19 -6.17
C VAL A 95 3.46 8.47 -6.61
N LEU A 96 3.18 9.56 -5.92
CA LEU A 96 3.85 10.83 -6.13
C LEU A 96 5.23 10.79 -5.46
N ARG A 97 6.22 11.44 -6.09
CA ARG A 97 7.49 11.73 -5.42
C ARG A 97 7.18 12.70 -4.29
N GLY A 98 7.58 12.36 -3.07
CA GLY A 98 7.56 13.33 -1.97
C GLY A 98 8.55 14.44 -2.29
N SER A 99 8.22 15.69 -1.93
CA SER A 99 9.24 16.71 -1.75
C SER A 99 10.16 16.23 -0.62
N GLU A 100 11.47 16.18 -0.86
CA GLU A 100 12.43 15.96 0.23
C GLU A 100 12.12 16.96 1.36
N PRO A 101 12.12 16.56 2.64
CA PRO A 101 12.15 17.54 3.71
C PRO A 101 13.43 18.36 3.51
N ILE A 102 13.30 19.68 3.43
CA ILE A 102 14.41 20.65 3.23
C ILE A 102 15.42 20.62 4.41
N LEU A 103 15.23 19.73 5.39
CA LEU A 103 16.00 19.60 6.63
C LEU A 103 17.31 18.80 6.49
N GLN A 104 18.00 18.86 5.35
CA GLN A 104 19.37 18.36 5.24
C GLN A 104 20.39 19.41 4.78
N ARG A 105 19.97 20.67 4.66
CA ARG A 105 20.85 21.79 4.29
C ARG A 105 21.02 22.87 5.36
N ALA A 106 20.72 22.57 6.63
CA ALA A 106 20.89 23.53 7.73
C ALA A 106 22.02 23.17 8.72
N GLU A 107 22.94 22.28 8.36
CA GLU A 107 24.11 21.92 9.22
C GLU A 107 25.46 22.10 8.50
N GLN A 108 25.58 23.12 7.63
CA GLN A 108 26.88 23.57 7.10
C GLN A 108 26.95 25.09 7.09
N ASN A 109 26.94 25.69 8.28
CA ASN A 109 27.68 26.93 8.58
C ASN A 109 27.63 27.20 10.10
N TRP A 110 28.31 26.35 10.86
CA TRP A 110 28.72 26.70 12.22
C TRP A 110 29.79 27.80 12.10
N CYS A 111 29.42 29.00 12.54
CA CYS A 111 30.26 30.20 12.74
C CYS A 111 30.88 30.85 11.49
N VAL A 112 30.19 31.86 10.92
CA VAL A 112 30.75 32.86 9.98
C VAL A 112 31.17 34.17 10.69
N THR A 113 31.21 34.19 12.02
CA THR A 113 31.61 35.39 12.77
C THR A 113 33.11 35.38 13.07
N PRO A 114 33.86 36.47 12.79
CA PRO A 114 35.27 36.59 13.15
C PRO A 114 35.38 36.86 14.65
N GLN A 115 35.16 35.84 15.46
CA GLN A 115 35.37 35.90 16.91
C GLN A 115 36.05 34.62 17.43
N CYS A 116 36.95 34.07 16.63
CA CYS A 116 38.09 33.31 17.13
C CYS A 116 39.32 34.23 17.11
N ALA A 117 39.25 35.33 17.87
CA ALA A 117 40.38 36.19 18.15
C ALA A 117 40.47 36.30 19.68
N ALA A 118 41.60 35.81 20.20
CA ALA A 118 42.24 36.13 21.47
C ALA A 118 41.37 36.20 22.74
N GLU A 119 41.77 35.47 23.79
CA GLU A 119 42.42 36.12 24.94
C GLU A 119 42.90 35.08 25.97
N ASN A 120 44.19 35.22 26.30
CA ASN A 120 44.99 34.73 27.43
C ASN A 120 45.03 33.24 27.79
#